data_AF-A0A1T4VWG1-F1
#
_entry.id   AF-A0A1T4VWG1-F1
#
_cell.length_a   1.000
_cell.length_b   1.000
_cell.length_c   1.000
_cell.angle_alpha   90.00
_cell.angle_beta   90.00
_cell.angle_gamma   90.00
#
_symmetry.space_group_name_H-M   'P 1'
#
loop_
_entity.id
_entity.type
_entity.pdbx_description
1 polymer ?
#
loop_
_entity_poly.entity_id
_entity_poly.type
_entity_poly.pdbx_seq_one_letter_code
_entity_poly.pdbx_strand_id
1 'polypeptide(L)'
;MSNPLNDSEFTTYKYGYQYMSFGKRLKCVLKEERYNQREFAELVDIPQRSLENYLSDKQNPRLDGVMKIVNHVKFKKYALWLMTGDTEPSSGQICPAFSIQEQCGLVDEASRKQA
;
A
#
# COMPACT_ATOMS: atom_id res chain seq x y z
N MET A 1 -21.19 -34.04 -17.38
CA MET A 1 -20.75 -33.36 -16.13
C MET A 1 -19.40 -32.75 -16.41
N SER A 2 -19.39 -31.51 -16.89
CA SER A 2 -18.18 -30.74 -17.15
C SER A 2 -18.19 -29.60 -16.15
N ASN A 3 -17.14 -29.51 -15.34
CA ASN A 3 -16.93 -28.43 -14.39
C ASN A 3 -16.31 -27.24 -15.13
N PRO A 4 -16.94 -26.05 -15.18
CA PRO A 4 -16.30 -24.84 -15.63
C PRO A 4 -16.01 -23.98 -14.40
N LEU A 5 -14.88 -24.24 -13.74
CA LEU A 5 -14.21 -23.24 -12.92
C LEU A 5 -13.33 -22.39 -13.84
N ASN A 6 -13.35 -21.07 -13.58
CA ASN A 6 -12.55 -19.99 -14.18
C ASN A 6 -12.93 -19.64 -15.64
N ASP A 7 -13.38 -18.42 -15.95
CA ASP A 7 -12.50 -17.24 -16.08
C ASP A 7 -13.25 -15.88 -16.01
N SER A 8 -14.20 -15.68 -15.09
CA SER A 8 -15.09 -14.49 -15.15
C SER A 8 -15.27 -13.67 -13.86
N GLU A 9 -14.63 -14.00 -12.74
CA GLU A 9 -14.91 -13.33 -11.45
C GLU A 9 -13.76 -12.49 -10.89
N PHE A 10 -12.76 -12.11 -11.70
CA PHE A 10 -11.62 -11.35 -11.18
C PHE A 10 -11.55 -9.89 -11.60
N THR A 11 -12.52 -9.40 -12.36
CA THR A 11 -12.54 -7.99 -12.77
C THR A 11 -13.77 -7.29 -12.23
N THR A 12 -13.54 -6.55 -11.14
CA THR A 12 -14.10 -5.21 -10.91
C THR A 12 -15.56 -5.06 -10.45
N TYR A 13 -15.71 -4.65 -9.18
CA TYR A 13 -16.68 -3.69 -8.62
C TYR A 13 -18.16 -4.06 -8.43
N LYS A 14 -18.65 -3.91 -7.18
CA LYS A 14 -19.96 -3.28 -6.92
C LYS A 14 -20.23 -2.63 -5.55
N TYR A 15 -19.24 -2.42 -4.69
CA TYR A 15 -19.41 -1.53 -3.52
C TYR A 15 -18.23 -0.56 -3.46
N GLY A 16 -18.53 0.73 -3.31
CA GLY A 16 -17.60 1.87 -3.42
C GLY A 16 -16.56 1.95 -2.31
N TYR A 17 -15.66 0.97 -2.23
CA TYR A 17 -14.35 1.18 -1.65
C TYR A 17 -13.47 1.83 -2.72
N GLN A 18 -13.07 3.08 -2.50
CA GLN A 18 -11.86 3.62 -3.12
C GLN A 18 -10.74 2.59 -2.91
N TYR A 19 -10.37 1.85 -3.96
CA TYR A 19 -9.25 0.92 -3.88
C TYR A 19 -7.99 1.75 -3.71
N MET A 20 -7.53 1.88 -2.47
CA MET A 20 -6.27 2.54 -2.17
C MET A 20 -5.15 1.80 -2.90
N SER A 21 -4.57 2.44 -3.89
CA SER A 21 -3.45 1.85 -4.63
C SER A 21 -2.26 1.64 -3.69
N PHE A 22 -1.47 0.61 -3.98
CA PHE A 22 -0.21 0.36 -3.28
C PHE A 22 0.69 1.60 -3.28
N GLY A 23 0.72 2.34 -4.39
CA GLY A 23 1.48 3.58 -4.54
C GLY A 23 1.09 4.65 -3.52
N LYS A 24 -0.21 4.89 -3.35
CA LYS A 24 -0.71 5.85 -2.36
C LYS A 24 -0.41 5.41 -0.93
N ARG A 25 -0.56 4.12 -0.61
CA ARG A 25 -0.20 3.59 0.71
C ARG A 25 1.30 3.76 0.98
N LEU A 26 2.13 3.37 0.02
CA LEU A 26 3.58 3.53 0.10
C LEU A 26 3.98 4.99 0.34
N LYS A 27 3.32 5.94 -0.33
CA LYS A 27 3.56 7.38 -0.12
C LYS A 27 3.36 7.81 1.33
N CYS A 28 2.37 7.26 2.03
CA CYS A 28 2.15 7.59 3.44
C CYS A 28 3.21 6.99 4.35
N VAL A 29 3.68 5.77 4.06
CA VAL A 29 4.82 5.19 4.79
C VAL A 29 6.07 6.06 4.65
N LEU A 30 6.37 6.56 3.44
CA LEU A 30 7.50 7.45 3.23
C LEU A 30 7.38 8.74 4.05
N LYS A 31 6.17 9.32 4.11
CA LYS A 31 5.90 10.54 4.89
C LYS A 31 6.01 10.31 6.39
N GLU A 32 5.47 9.20 6.90
CA GLU A 32 5.53 8.82 8.31
C GLU A 32 6.98 8.67 8.78
N GLU A 33 7.78 7.95 8.00
CA GLU A 33 9.19 7.69 8.31
C GLU A 33 10.11 8.85 7.90
N ARG A 34 9.55 9.92 7.31
CA ARG A 34 10.24 11.13 6.84
C ARG A 34 11.40 10.85 5.86
N TYR A 35 11.27 9.80 5.05
CA TYR A 35 12.24 9.49 4.01
C TYR A 35 11.92 10.24 2.72
N ASN A 36 12.97 10.76 2.06
CA ASN A 36 12.83 11.17 0.67
C ASN A 36 12.84 9.95 -0.27
N GLN A 37 12.35 10.11 -1.50
CA GLN A 37 12.21 8.99 -2.44
C GLN A 37 13.56 8.33 -2.77
N ARG A 38 14.62 9.11 -2.86
CA ARG A 38 15.96 8.62 -3.17
C ARG A 38 16.52 7.78 -2.02
N GLU A 39 16.47 8.30 -0.80
CA GLU A 39 16.89 7.58 0.41
C GLU A 39 16.11 6.28 0.59
N PHE A 40 14.79 6.32 0.37
CA PHE A 40 13.96 5.12 0.45
C PHE A 40 14.37 4.09 -0.61
N ALA A 41 14.54 4.53 -1.85
CA ALA A 41 14.93 3.67 -2.96
C ALA A 41 16.28 2.99 -2.72
N GLU A 42 17.27 3.74 -2.22
CA GLU A 42 18.59 3.22 -1.83
C GLU A 42 18.47 2.25 -0.65
N LEU A 43 17.64 2.56 0.34
CA LEU A 43 17.46 1.75 1.55
C LEU A 43 16.83 0.38 1.28
N VAL A 44 15.83 0.30 0.40
CA VAL A 44 15.16 -0.96 0.04
C VAL A 44 15.76 -1.62 -1.21
N ASP A 45 16.83 -1.06 -1.76
CA ASP A 45 17.49 -1.55 -2.98
C ASP A 45 16.53 -1.68 -4.18
N ILE A 46 15.79 -0.60 -4.48
CA ILE A 46 14.97 -0.51 -5.69
C ILE A 46 15.39 0.70 -6.52
N PRO A 47 15.26 0.67 -7.86
CA PRO A 47 15.54 1.84 -8.68
C PRO A 47 14.61 2.99 -8.31
N GLN A 48 15.15 4.20 -8.11
CA GLN A 48 14.36 5.40 -7.80
C GLN A 48 13.22 5.63 -8.81
N ARG A 49 13.49 5.42 -10.10
CA ARG A 49 12.48 5.53 -11.16
C ARG A 49 11.32 4.54 -10.99
N SER A 50 11.61 3.33 -10.51
CA SER A 50 10.58 2.33 -10.22
C SER A 50 9.73 2.78 -9.04
N LEU A 51 10.35 3.30 -7.97
CA LEU A 51 9.63 3.88 -6.85
C LEU A 51 8.73 5.05 -7.28
N GLU A 52 9.24 5.98 -8.08
CA GLU A 52 8.47 7.11 -8.64
C GLU A 52 7.24 6.64 -9.42
N ASN A 53 7.41 5.59 -10.24
CA ASN A 53 6.32 5.00 -11.00
C ASN A 53 5.28 4.33 -10.10
N TYR A 54 5.71 3.69 -9.00
CA TYR A 54 4.81 3.11 -8.02
C TYR A 54 4.02 4.20 -7.30
N LEU A 55 4.68 5.24 -6.81
CA LEU A 55 4.06 6.37 -6.09
C LEU A 55 3.09 7.18 -6.96
N SER A 56 3.34 7.24 -8.26
CA SER A 56 2.49 7.94 -9.23
C SER A 56 1.37 7.06 -9.81
N ASP A 57 1.25 5.81 -9.38
CA ASP A 57 0.35 4.79 -9.94
C ASP A 57 0.50 4.60 -11.47
N LYS A 58 1.65 5.00 -12.04
CA LYS A 58 1.97 4.82 -13.47
C LYS A 58 2.30 3.37 -13.79
N GLN A 59 2.77 2.63 -12.80
CA GLN A 59 3.13 1.23 -12.94
C GLN A 59 2.80 0.48 -11.66
N ASN A 60 2.17 -0.69 -11.80
CA ASN A 60 2.04 -1.61 -10.69
C ASN A 60 3.42 -2.10 -10.24
N PRO A 61 3.64 -2.19 -8.91
CA PRO A 61 4.87 -2.73 -8.38
C PRO A 61 5.00 -4.21 -8.74
N ARG A 62 6.21 -4.60 -9.09
CA ARG A 62 6.53 -6.01 -9.33
C ARG A 62 6.72 -6.71 -7.98
N LEU A 63 6.46 -8.02 -7.94
CA LEU A 63 6.51 -8.80 -6.71
C LEU A 63 7.87 -8.68 -6.00
N ASP A 64 8.98 -8.68 -6.74
CA ASP A 64 10.34 -8.48 -6.22
C ASP A 64 10.48 -7.13 -5.49
N GLY A 65 9.98 -6.04 -6.08
CA GLY A 65 9.99 -4.71 -5.47
C GLY A 65 9.11 -4.63 -4.22
N VAL A 66 7.92 -5.22 -4.27
CA VAL A 66 7.03 -5.30 -3.09
C VAL A 66 7.71 -6.08 -1.96
N MET A 67 8.28 -7.25 -2.26
CA MET A 67 8.93 -8.11 -1.28
C MET A 67 10.13 -7.44 -0.61
N LYS A 68 10.91 -6.65 -1.36
CA LYS A 68 12.00 -5.84 -0.81
C LYS A 68 11.48 -4.82 0.21
N ILE A 69 10.39 -4.13 -0.10
CA ILE A 69 9.78 -3.14 0.79
C ILE A 69 9.21 -3.80 2.05
N VAL A 70 8.34 -4.80 1.91
CA VAL A 70 7.58 -5.36 3.05
C VAL A 70 8.44 -6.25 3.97
N ASN A 71 9.58 -6.76 3.50
CA ASN A 71 10.49 -7.54 4.34
C ASN A 71 11.61 -6.70 4.96
N HIS A 72 11.75 -5.42 4.58
CA HIS A 72 12.76 -4.55 5.16
C HIS A 72 12.50 -4.31 6.65
N VAL A 73 13.53 -4.39 7.48
CA VAL A 73 13.42 -4.35 8.96
C VAL A 73 12.64 -3.12 9.46
N LYS A 74 12.81 -1.96 8.81
CA LYS A 74 12.09 -0.72 9.19
C LYS A 74 10.64 -0.66 8.70
N PHE A 75 10.31 -1.35 7.62
CA PHE A 75 9.01 -1.22 6.94
C PHE A 75 8.11 -2.43 7.10
N LYS A 76 8.63 -3.55 7.63
CA LYS A 76 7.87 -4.79 7.90
C LYS A 76 6.66 -4.59 8.82
N LYS A 77 6.70 -3.57 9.68
CA LYS A 77 5.55 -3.17 10.51
C LYS A 77 4.36 -2.63 9.71
N TYR A 78 4.56 -2.21 8.46
CA TYR A 78 3.51 -1.75 7.55
C TYR A 78 3.08 -2.82 6.53
N ALA A 79 3.60 -4.04 6.61
CA ALA A 79 3.43 -5.05 5.56
C ALA A 79 1.95 -5.39 5.32
N LEU A 80 1.20 -5.67 6.39
CA LEU A 80 -0.23 -5.96 6.32
C LEU A 80 -1.00 -4.78 5.70
N TRP A 81 -0.71 -3.58 6.19
CA TRP A 81 -1.38 -2.37 5.72
C TRP A 81 -1.07 -2.03 4.26
N LEU A 82 0.18 -2.18 3.81
CA LEU A 82 0.57 -1.97 2.41
C LEU A 82 -0.17 -2.94 1.48
N MET A 83 -0.32 -4.20 1.89
CA MET A 83 -0.87 -5.27 1.06
C MET A 83 -2.40 -5.30 1.06
N THR A 84 -3.03 -5.29 2.24
CA THR A 84 -4.48 -5.48 2.38
C THR A 84 -5.18 -4.17 2.76
N GLY A 85 -4.50 -3.30 3.51
CA GLY A 85 -5.09 -2.09 4.09
C GLY A 85 -5.52 -2.28 5.53
N ASP A 86 -5.42 -3.50 6.04
CA ASP A 86 -5.74 -3.82 7.42
C ASP A 86 -4.57 -3.52 8.34
N THR A 87 -4.85 -3.45 9.63
CA THR A 87 -3.85 -3.27 10.69
C THR A 87 -4.11 -4.27 11.81
N GLU A 88 -3.05 -4.79 12.41
CA GLU A 88 -3.12 -5.65 13.59
C GLU A 88 -2.06 -5.20 14.60
N PRO A 89 -2.37 -4.17 15.42
CA PRO A 89 -1.42 -3.59 16.37
C PRO A 89 -0.86 -4.61 17.36
N SER A 90 -1.66 -5.61 17.75
CA SER A 90 -1.25 -6.68 18.68
C SER A 90 -0.10 -7.53 18.12
N SER A 91 -0.02 -7.64 16.79
CA SER A 91 1.04 -8.37 16.08
C SER A 91 2.15 -7.43 15.56
N GLY A 92 2.15 -6.16 15.97
CA GLY A 92 3.09 -5.15 15.50
C GLY A 92 2.88 -4.71 14.05
N GLN A 93 1.71 -5.00 13.46
CA GLN A 93 1.31 -4.54 12.13
C GLN A 93 0.49 -3.26 12.25
N ILE A 94 1.07 -2.13 11.86
CA ILE A 94 0.50 -0.79 12.05
C ILE A 94 0.27 -0.09 10.72
N CYS A 95 -0.48 1.00 10.76
CA CYS A 95 -0.59 1.96 9.65
C CYS A 95 0.11 3.28 10.02
N PRO A 96 0.45 4.12 9.02
CA PRO A 96 0.83 5.51 9.24
C PRO A 96 -0.23 6.30 10.03
N ALA A 97 0.16 7.41 10.65
CA ALA A 97 -0.77 8.28 11.36
C ALA A 97 -1.92 8.76 10.44
N PHE A 98 -3.13 8.87 11.01
CA PHE A 98 -4.32 9.23 10.25
C PHE A 98 -4.18 10.57 9.51
N SER A 99 -3.55 11.57 10.14
CA SER A 99 -3.25 12.87 9.52
C SER A 99 -2.37 12.75 8.28
N ILE A 100 -1.47 11.77 8.23
CA ILE A 100 -0.64 11.51 7.05
C ILE A 100 -1.47 10.82 5.96
N GLN A 101 -2.33 9.88 6.33
CA GLN A 101 -3.25 9.25 5.39
C GLN A 101 -4.19 10.28 4.74
N GLU A 102 -4.73 11.23 5.51
CA GLU A 102 -5.52 12.36 4.99
C GLU A 102 -4.72 13.19 3.97
N GLN A 103 -3.48 13.54 4.30
CA GLN A 103 -2.59 14.28 3.38
C GLN A 103 -2.18 13.48 2.12
N CYS A 104 -2.31 12.15 2.15
CA CYS A 104 -2.12 11.31 0.97
C CYS A 104 -3.39 11.20 0.11
N GLY A 105 -4.51 11.78 0.55
CA GLY A 105 -5.81 11.60 -0.11
C GLY A 105 -6.33 10.18 0.02
N LEU A 106 -5.99 9.48 1.12
CA LEU A 106 -6.46 8.14 1.42
C LEU A 106 -7.76 8.15 2.23
N VAL A 107 -8.06 9.22 2.95
CA VAL A 107 -9.27 9.30 3.76
C VAL A 107 -10.35 10.04 2.98
N ASP A 108 -11.41 9.33 2.60
CA ASP A 108 -12.70 9.93 2.30
C ASP A 108 -13.51 10.01 3.61
N GLU A 109 -14.34 11.05 3.74
CA GLU A 109 -15.10 11.41 4.95
C GLU A 109 -15.99 10.29 5.55
N ALA A 110 -16.16 9.18 4.82
CA ALA A 110 -16.98 8.04 5.18
C ALA A 110 -16.45 7.22 6.38
N SER A 111 -15.16 7.32 6.75
CA SER A 111 -14.62 6.59 7.91
C SER A 111 -14.94 7.25 9.26
N ARG A 112 -15.57 8.44 9.28
CA ARG A 112 -15.99 9.12 10.53
C ARG A 112 -17.17 8.47 11.24
N LYS A 113 -17.83 7.47 10.64
CA LYS A 113 -19.03 6.84 11.22
C LYS A 113 -18.82 5.35 11.51
N GLN A 114 -17.96 5.04 12.47
CA GLN A 114 -18.12 3.80 13.25
C GLN A 114 -17.43 3.97 14.61
N ALA A 115 -17.93 4.90 15.42
CA ALA A 115 -17.68 4.98 16.85
C ALA A 115 -19.02 5.13 17.56
#